data_AF-A0A1J0LM15-F1
#
_entry.id   AF-A0A1J0LM15-F1
#
_cell.length_a   1.000
_cell.length_b   1.000
_cell.length_c   1.000
_cell.angle_alpha   90.00
_cell.angle_beta   90.00
_cell.angle_gamma   90.00
#
_symmetry.space_group_name_H-M   'P 1'
#
loop_
_entity.id
_entity.type
_entity.pdbx_description
1 polymer ?
#
loop_
_entity_poly.entity_id
_entity_poly.type
_entity_poly.pdbx_seq_one_letter_code
_entity_poly.pdbx_strand_id
1 'polypeptide(L)'
;MGKIKVFGIIMIAVLLSNCSSDDGGVNTAPEVQNLNLVYDSSATQGGEIVLVSGSVLTAEYTYSDVESDTEGNTTFNWYRSDDTNGANKELVSNATEATYTITSADADKYLSVEVTPVQSDGVSGKAVSSGYSPLAVNFVATWDGESVTTYEIVNGEFIKTYDHPVDAEYLSLQQDTAKHQEIIAQFKKIVPEAFFDRINNFTLYLGELGEQNTLGRVFYSINQRNVFDFEIAIDNAYAVPFNNELGLNYTIAHEFGHVLTLDDTQASTTIFDENNCDNFFFGTCFYSDSYLNVFYQNYWVPILTDYNNSINYRRYYAANPTQFVSEYAASQPTEDIAETFMMYVLNSVNFTGTTVADQKVNSMNNYTDFQTVRTFATTNIPNSSLRSVSFDGSKRGEFSCGTRLHKH
;
A
#
# COMPACT_ATOMS: atom_id res chain seq x y z
N MET A 1 9.58 17.47 71.02
CA MET A 1 10.08 18.79 71.46
C MET A 1 10.89 19.37 70.29
N GLY A 2 10.66 20.53 69.69
CA GLY A 2 9.71 21.60 69.95
C GLY A 2 9.25 22.28 68.64
N LYS A 3 8.28 23.17 68.80
CA LYS A 3 7.45 23.89 67.83
C LYS A 3 8.21 25.00 67.08
N ILE A 4 7.77 25.36 65.87
CA ILE A 4 7.70 26.74 65.28
C ILE A 4 6.61 26.64 64.18
N LYS A 5 5.37 27.12 64.36
CA LYS A 5 4.79 28.47 64.19
C LYS A 5 5.07 29.14 62.83
N VAL A 6 4.01 29.14 62.00
CA VAL A 6 3.77 29.98 60.82
C VAL A 6 3.74 31.46 61.19
N PHE A 7 4.36 32.32 60.38
CA PHE A 7 3.94 33.71 60.16
C PHE A 7 4.31 34.12 58.73
N GLY A 8 3.29 34.58 57.97
CA GLY A 8 3.46 35.16 56.65
C GLY A 8 4.02 36.58 56.71
N ILE A 9 4.70 36.98 55.66
CA ILE A 9 5.15 38.35 55.37
C ILE A 9 4.82 38.56 53.88
N ILE A 10 3.67 39.19 53.60
CA ILE A 10 3.55 40.58 53.16
C ILE A 10 4.32 40.82 51.86
N MET A 11 3.55 40.80 50.77
CA MET A 11 3.94 41.29 49.45
C MET A 11 4.03 42.82 49.55
N ILE A 12 5.25 43.37 49.53
CA ILE A 12 5.48 44.80 49.28
C ILE A 12 6.02 44.90 47.86
N ALA A 13 5.16 45.37 46.96
CA ALA A 13 5.54 45.81 45.63
C ALA A 13 6.41 47.06 45.78
N VAL A 14 7.73 46.90 45.69
CA VAL A 14 8.64 48.02 45.47
C VAL A 14 8.75 48.22 43.97
N LEU A 15 7.99 49.20 43.47
CA LEU A 15 8.26 49.86 42.19
C LEU A 15 9.59 50.60 42.31
N LEU A 16 10.68 49.93 41.94
CA LEU A 16 11.93 50.59 41.58
C LEU A 16 11.92 50.81 40.07
N SER A 17 11.54 52.03 39.69
CA SER A 17 11.95 52.63 38.43
C SER A 17 13.48 52.69 38.41
N ASN A 18 14.11 51.76 37.70
CA ASN A 18 15.51 51.90 37.31
C ASN A 18 15.59 52.21 35.83
N CYS A 19 16.44 53.20 35.54
CA CYS A 19 16.79 53.70 34.23
C CYS A 19 16.97 52.60 33.19
N SER A 20 16.42 52.86 32.02
CA SER A 20 16.94 52.39 30.73
C SER A 20 18.46 52.63 30.69
N SER A 21 19.22 51.58 31.00
CA SER A 21 20.35 51.22 30.19
C SER A 21 19.78 50.47 29.00
N ASP A 22 19.80 51.13 27.85
CA ASP A 22 19.72 50.50 26.54
C ASP A 22 20.97 49.60 26.39
N ASP A 23 21.04 48.53 27.17
CA ASP A 23 21.87 47.38 26.84
C ASP A 23 21.11 46.70 25.72
N GLY A 24 21.49 46.99 24.48
CA GLY A 24 21.01 46.23 23.33
C GLY A 24 21.18 44.75 23.67
N GLY A 25 20.05 44.09 23.94
CA GLY A 25 20.02 42.68 24.28
C GLY A 25 20.80 41.95 23.20
N VAL A 26 21.86 41.25 23.60
CA VAL A 26 22.65 40.48 22.64
C VAL A 26 21.69 39.48 22.02
N ASN A 27 21.42 39.61 20.71
CA ASN A 27 20.59 38.64 20.00
C ASN A 27 21.22 37.26 20.18
N THR A 28 20.48 36.32 20.77
CA THR A 28 20.99 34.98 21.03
C THR A 28 21.03 34.23 19.70
N ALA A 29 21.98 33.31 19.49
CA ALA A 29 22.01 32.54 18.25
C ALA A 29 20.93 31.43 18.26
N PRO A 30 20.38 31.04 17.10
CA PRO A 30 19.32 30.04 17.04
C PRO A 30 19.85 28.62 17.29
N GLU A 31 18.94 27.69 17.59
CA GLU A 31 19.25 26.28 17.84
C GLU A 31 18.41 25.34 16.97
N VAL A 32 19.01 24.19 16.61
CA VAL A 32 18.34 23.04 15.98
C VAL A 32 18.10 21.96 17.04
N GLN A 33 16.87 21.48 17.13
CA GLN A 33 16.45 20.39 18.00
C GLN A 33 15.81 19.26 17.19
N ASN A 34 15.80 18.04 17.74
CA ASN A 34 15.12 16.87 17.15
C ASN A 34 15.54 16.54 15.70
N LEU A 35 16.79 16.83 15.32
CA LEU A 35 17.29 16.55 13.97
C LEU A 35 17.34 15.05 13.71
N ASN A 36 16.49 14.58 12.79
CA ASN A 36 16.40 13.20 12.35
C ASN A 36 16.43 13.09 10.83
N LEU A 37 16.88 11.94 10.34
CA LEU A 37 16.78 11.58 8.93
C LEU A 37 15.50 10.78 8.70
N VAL A 38 14.71 11.23 7.73
CA VAL A 38 13.54 10.52 7.22
C VAL A 38 13.83 10.04 5.80
N TYR A 39 13.36 8.84 5.44
CA TYR A 39 13.63 8.21 4.15
C TYR A 39 12.47 7.36 3.67
N ASP A 40 12.33 7.28 2.35
CA ASP A 40 11.29 6.55 1.62
C ASP A 40 11.74 5.16 1.18
N SER A 41 12.26 4.34 2.10
CA SER A 41 12.73 2.98 1.75
C SER A 41 11.84 1.87 2.29
N SER A 42 11.38 1.00 1.38
CA SER A 42 10.85 -0.34 1.68
C SER A 42 11.85 -1.47 1.38
N ALA A 43 13.02 -1.14 0.84
CA ALA A 43 14.02 -2.12 0.43
C ALA A 43 14.71 -2.73 1.65
N THR A 44 14.81 -4.07 1.66
CA THR A 44 15.53 -4.81 2.71
C THR A 44 16.56 -5.76 2.13
N GLN A 45 17.69 -5.90 2.80
CA GLN A 45 18.71 -6.90 2.50
C GLN A 45 19.00 -7.69 3.77
N GLY A 46 18.75 -9.00 3.76
CA GLY A 46 18.94 -9.84 4.95
C GLY A 46 18.01 -9.48 6.12
N GLY A 47 16.89 -8.80 5.86
CA GLY A 47 15.95 -8.32 6.88
C GLY A 47 16.27 -6.94 7.46
N GLU A 48 17.36 -6.30 7.03
CA GLU A 48 17.70 -4.92 7.41
C GLU A 48 17.30 -3.94 6.30
N ILE A 49 16.84 -2.75 6.67
CA ILE A 49 16.51 -1.68 5.72
C ILE A 49 17.79 -1.21 5.04
N VAL A 50 17.75 -1.04 3.72
CA VAL A 50 18.84 -0.46 2.93
C VAL A 50 18.35 0.73 2.12
N LEU A 51 19.26 1.64 1.77
CA LEU A 51 18.98 2.75 0.86
C LEU A 51 19.57 2.44 -0.51
N VAL A 52 18.80 2.66 -1.57
CA VAL A 52 19.22 2.36 -2.95
C VAL A 52 19.39 3.65 -3.74
N SER A 53 20.14 3.60 -4.85
CA SER A 53 20.29 4.78 -5.71
C SER A 53 18.92 5.29 -6.15
N GLY A 54 18.66 6.59 -5.93
CA GLY A 54 17.36 7.22 -6.17
C GLY A 54 16.51 7.45 -4.91
N SER A 55 16.75 6.74 -3.80
CA SER A 55 16.08 7.01 -2.52
C SER A 55 16.33 8.45 -2.05
N VAL A 56 15.35 9.06 -1.40
CA VAL A 56 15.45 10.44 -0.91
C VAL A 56 15.55 10.47 0.61
N LEU A 57 16.61 11.07 1.12
CA LEU A 57 16.77 11.41 2.54
C LEU A 57 16.27 12.84 2.78
N THR A 58 15.53 13.06 3.86
CA THR A 58 15.04 14.37 4.30
C THR A 58 15.52 14.67 5.72
N ALA A 59 16.08 15.86 5.92
CA ALA A 59 16.47 16.39 7.22
C ALA A 59 15.25 17.02 7.90
N GLU A 60 14.67 16.35 8.89
CA GLU A 60 13.59 16.91 9.70
C GLU A 60 14.15 17.42 11.02
N TYR A 61 13.82 18.66 11.38
CA TYR A 61 14.27 19.29 12.61
C TYR A 61 13.30 20.36 13.10
N THR A 62 13.46 20.77 14.36
CA THR A 62 12.78 21.91 14.96
C THR A 62 13.77 23.06 15.11
N TYR A 63 13.48 24.19 14.47
CA TYR A 63 14.18 25.45 14.71
C TYR A 63 13.63 26.11 15.98
N SER A 64 14.52 26.64 16.83
CA SER A 64 14.14 27.38 18.02
C SER A 64 15.06 28.58 18.26
N ASP A 65 14.48 29.65 18.77
CA ASP A 65 15.19 30.87 19.11
C ASP A 65 14.61 31.48 20.39
N VAL A 66 15.45 32.07 21.25
CA VAL A 66 15.03 32.59 22.57
C VAL A 66 14.15 33.83 22.40
N GLU A 67 14.50 34.68 21.44
CA GLU A 67 13.79 35.90 21.09
C GLU A 67 12.63 35.64 20.11
N SER A 68 12.48 34.39 19.65
CA SER A 68 11.50 33.94 18.65
C SER A 68 11.72 34.56 17.27
N ASP A 69 12.97 34.82 16.92
CA ASP A 69 13.34 35.25 15.58
C ASP A 69 13.05 34.16 14.55
N THR A 70 12.49 34.56 13.40
CA THR A 70 12.13 33.61 12.34
C THR A 70 13.37 33.00 11.69
N GLU A 71 13.27 31.74 11.32
CA GLU A 71 14.30 31.05 10.54
C GLU A 71 14.57 31.74 9.21
N GLY A 72 15.85 31.91 8.91
CA GLY A 72 16.39 32.47 7.67
C GLY A 72 17.01 31.39 6.81
N ASN A 73 18.19 31.66 6.25
CA ASN A 73 18.87 30.77 5.32
C ASN A 73 19.69 29.70 6.07
N THR A 74 19.01 28.80 6.78
CA THR A 74 19.61 27.61 7.39
C THR A 74 20.35 26.79 6.33
N THR A 75 21.56 26.34 6.66
CA THR A 75 22.43 25.63 5.70
C THR A 75 22.56 24.15 6.05
N PHE A 76 22.65 23.33 5.00
CA PHE A 76 22.79 21.88 5.11
C PHE A 76 24.11 21.43 4.50
N ASN A 77 24.76 20.45 5.11
CA ASN A 77 25.91 19.75 4.55
C ASN A 77 25.69 18.25 4.72
N TRP A 78 25.67 17.52 3.60
CA TRP A 78 25.55 16.06 3.63
C TRP A 78 26.92 15.39 3.62
N TYR A 79 27.02 14.27 4.34
CA TYR A 79 28.26 13.50 4.45
C TYR A 79 28.00 12.02 4.24
N ARG A 80 29.00 11.34 3.67
CA ARG A 80 29.09 9.88 3.58
C ARG A 80 30.15 9.36 4.56
N SER A 81 29.95 8.19 5.14
CA SER A 81 30.88 7.55 6.09
C SER A 81 30.91 6.05 5.87
N ASP A 82 32.00 5.40 6.27
CA ASP A 82 32.22 3.96 6.06
C ASP A 82 31.49 3.08 7.10
N ASP A 83 31.08 3.66 8.23
CA ASP A 83 30.34 2.97 9.28
C ASP A 83 29.35 3.91 9.99
N THR A 84 28.53 3.33 10.88
CA THR A 84 27.55 4.04 11.72
C THR A 84 28.17 4.87 12.86
N ASN A 85 29.50 4.91 12.94
CA ASN A 85 30.25 5.74 13.91
C ASN A 85 30.97 6.91 13.22
N GLY A 86 30.85 7.04 11.89
CA GLY A 86 31.46 8.15 11.16
C GLY A 86 32.88 7.94 10.69
N ALA A 87 33.35 6.70 10.57
CA ALA A 87 34.66 6.42 10.00
C ALA A 87 34.79 7.02 8.59
N ASN A 88 35.92 7.67 8.31
CA ASN A 88 36.24 8.29 7.02
C ASN A 88 35.15 9.26 6.49
N LYS A 89 34.52 10.01 7.39
CA LYS A 89 33.48 11.01 7.05
C LYS A 89 33.98 11.97 5.95
N GLU A 90 33.26 11.98 4.82
CA GLU A 90 33.55 12.79 3.64
C GLU A 90 32.34 13.67 3.29
N LEU A 91 32.60 14.93 2.98
CA LEU A 91 31.57 15.87 2.54
C LEU A 91 31.09 15.52 1.13
N VAL A 92 29.77 15.42 0.94
CA VAL A 92 29.16 15.32 -0.38
C VAL A 92 29.11 16.71 -1.01
N SER A 93 29.92 16.93 -2.03
CA SER A 93 30.03 18.24 -2.69
C SER A 93 28.68 18.69 -3.28
N ASN A 94 28.31 19.95 -3.03
CA ASN A 94 27.10 20.61 -3.52
C ASN A 94 25.76 20.05 -2.99
N ALA A 95 25.78 19.12 -2.04
CA ALA A 95 24.57 18.67 -1.34
C ALA A 95 24.25 19.64 -0.20
N THR A 96 23.53 20.70 -0.52
CA THR A 96 23.27 21.85 0.38
C THR A 96 21.80 22.10 0.69
N GLU A 97 20.92 21.23 0.20
CA GLU A 97 19.48 21.29 0.43
C GLU A 97 19.07 20.45 1.66
N ALA A 98 17.87 20.69 2.18
CA ALA A 98 17.28 19.89 3.27
C ALA A 98 17.02 18.42 2.88
N THR A 99 17.03 18.12 1.58
CA THR A 99 16.90 16.77 1.03
C THR A 99 18.14 16.34 0.26
N TYR A 100 18.38 15.03 0.20
CA TYR A 100 19.47 14.44 -0.57
C TYR A 100 19.03 13.14 -1.25
N THR A 101 19.20 13.06 -2.56
CA THR A 101 18.95 11.85 -3.34
C THR A 101 20.21 10.98 -3.38
N ILE A 102 20.08 9.73 -2.94
CA ILE A 102 21.17 8.75 -2.94
C ILE A 102 21.66 8.50 -4.38
N THR A 103 22.96 8.47 -4.55
CA THR A 103 23.64 8.19 -5.82
C THR A 103 24.45 6.91 -5.74
N SER A 104 24.88 6.39 -6.88
CA SER A 104 25.76 5.21 -6.94
C SER A 104 27.14 5.43 -6.29
N ALA A 105 27.55 6.67 -6.08
CA ALA A 105 28.78 7.02 -5.36
C ALA A 105 28.66 6.81 -3.84
N ASP A 106 27.43 6.71 -3.33
CA ASP A 106 27.15 6.55 -1.89
C ASP A 106 27.07 5.08 -1.48
N ALA A 107 27.32 4.17 -2.40
CA ALA A 107 27.28 2.75 -2.11
C ALA A 107 28.34 2.30 -1.10
N ASP A 108 27.91 1.36 -0.27
CA ASP A 108 28.63 0.86 0.89
C ASP A 108 28.97 1.97 1.89
N LYS A 109 28.15 3.03 1.95
CA LYS A 109 28.28 4.16 2.89
C LYS A 109 27.04 4.36 3.73
N TYR A 110 27.23 5.09 4.82
CA TYR A 110 26.20 5.61 5.70
C TYR A 110 26.15 7.13 5.56
N LEU A 111 24.97 7.71 5.43
CA LEU A 111 24.79 9.14 5.18
C LEU A 111 24.39 9.87 6.47
N SER A 112 24.83 11.11 6.62
CA SER A 112 24.43 12.01 7.71
C SER A 112 24.31 13.43 7.18
N VAL A 113 23.48 14.25 7.82
CA VAL A 113 23.33 15.67 7.51
C VAL A 113 23.76 16.51 8.70
N GLU A 114 24.47 17.60 8.42
CA GLU A 114 24.75 18.66 9.38
C GLU A 114 23.92 19.89 9.04
N VAL A 115 23.17 20.39 10.02
CA VAL A 115 22.30 21.56 9.89
C VAL A 115 22.87 22.68 10.74
N THR A 116 23.08 23.86 10.13
CA THR A 116 23.46 25.08 10.85
C THR A 116 22.30 26.07 10.75
N PRO A 117 21.53 26.29 11.84
CA PRO A 117 20.40 27.20 11.81
C PRO A 117 20.88 28.63 11.60
N VAL A 118 20.13 29.40 10.84
CA VAL A 118 20.42 30.82 10.61
C VAL A 118 19.13 31.59 10.82
N GLN A 119 19.17 32.66 11.61
CA GLN A 119 18.06 33.58 11.77
C GLN A 119 17.86 34.43 10.50
N SER A 120 16.67 35.02 10.36
CA SER A 120 16.36 35.91 9.24
C SER A 120 17.27 37.15 9.12
N ASP A 121 17.93 37.57 10.21
CA ASP A 121 18.90 38.66 10.25
C ASP A 121 20.35 38.22 9.91
N GLY A 122 20.57 36.92 9.74
CA GLY A 122 21.84 36.31 9.34
C GLY A 122 22.70 35.77 10.49
N VAL A 123 22.27 35.88 11.76
CA VAL A 123 23.00 35.27 12.88
C VAL A 123 22.92 33.74 12.78
N SER A 124 24.09 33.09 12.78
CA SER A 124 24.20 31.64 12.67
C SER A 124 24.34 30.98 14.04
N GLY A 125 23.60 29.90 14.24
CA GLY A 125 23.69 29.04 15.41
C GLY A 125 24.80 28.01 15.30
N LYS A 126 24.80 27.07 16.26
CA LYS A 126 25.75 25.96 16.25
C LYS A 126 25.28 24.86 15.30
N ALA A 127 26.19 24.33 14.50
CA ALA A 127 25.94 23.17 13.66
C ALA A 127 25.58 21.91 14.50
N VAL A 128 24.57 21.18 14.05
CA VAL A 128 24.10 19.92 14.66
C VAL A 128 24.11 18.82 13.59
N SER A 129 24.72 17.68 13.87
CA SER A 129 24.70 16.50 12.99
C SER A 129 23.59 15.54 13.37
N SER A 130 22.95 14.93 12.37
CA SER A 130 22.00 13.83 12.54
C SER A 130 22.70 12.52 12.97
N GLY A 131 21.89 11.51 13.30
CA GLY A 131 22.34 10.12 13.23
C GLY A 131 22.66 9.68 11.79
N TYR A 132 23.21 8.47 11.65
CA TYR A 132 23.52 7.88 10.35
C TYR A 132 22.29 7.16 9.77
N SER A 133 22.14 7.24 8.45
CA SER A 133 21.14 6.49 7.68
C SER A 133 21.38 4.98 7.79
N PRO A 134 20.44 4.13 7.33
CA PRO A 134 20.78 2.76 6.95
C PRO A 134 21.84 2.70 5.85
N LEU A 135 22.44 1.52 5.64
CA LEU A 135 23.49 1.32 4.63
C LEU A 135 22.94 1.68 3.24
N ALA A 136 23.61 2.61 2.56
CA ALA A 136 23.39 2.85 1.15
C ALA A 136 24.13 1.77 0.35
N VAL A 137 23.43 1.11 -0.55
CA VAL A 137 23.96 0.01 -1.34
C VAL A 137 23.85 0.35 -2.82
N ASN A 138 24.83 -0.10 -3.61
CA ASN A 138 24.66 -0.24 -5.05
C ASN A 138 23.80 -1.47 -5.33
N PHE A 139 22.59 -1.47 -4.79
CA PHE A 139 21.56 -2.39 -5.21
C PHE A 139 20.98 -1.82 -6.48
N VAL A 140 21.49 -2.30 -7.62
CA VAL A 140 20.64 -2.40 -8.79
C VAL A 140 19.56 -3.36 -8.34
N ALA A 141 18.31 -2.92 -8.24
CA ALA A 141 17.22 -3.85 -8.03
C ALA A 141 17.38 -4.92 -9.10
N THR A 142 17.78 -6.12 -8.70
CA THR A 142 17.79 -7.23 -9.64
C THR A 142 16.33 -7.43 -9.97
N TRP A 143 16.02 -7.42 -11.26
CA TRP A 143 14.67 -7.66 -11.73
C TRP A 143 14.10 -8.86 -10.97
N ASP A 144 12.94 -8.67 -10.37
CA ASP A 144 12.24 -9.72 -9.62
C ASP A 144 11.71 -10.83 -10.55
N GLY A 145 11.89 -10.67 -11.86
CA GLY A 145 11.45 -11.58 -12.91
C GLY A 145 10.04 -11.27 -13.42
N GLU A 146 9.36 -10.27 -12.87
CA GLU A 146 7.94 -10.03 -13.12
C GLU A 146 7.59 -8.54 -13.21
N SER A 147 7.93 -7.71 -12.23
CA SER A 147 7.49 -6.31 -12.16
C SER A 147 8.08 -5.47 -13.30
N VAL A 148 7.26 -4.59 -13.87
CA VAL A 148 7.60 -3.75 -15.02
C VAL A 148 7.61 -2.27 -14.63
N THR A 149 6.50 -1.76 -14.09
CA THR A 149 6.40 -0.36 -13.64
C THR A 149 5.37 -0.22 -12.54
N THR A 150 5.58 0.71 -11.61
CA THR A 150 4.72 0.97 -10.46
C THR A 150 4.24 2.42 -10.46
N TYR A 151 2.97 2.58 -10.11
CA TYR A 151 2.29 3.85 -9.93
C TYR A 151 1.79 3.97 -8.50
N GLU A 152 1.88 5.16 -7.93
CA GLU A 152 1.19 5.53 -6.70
C GLU A 152 -0.13 6.24 -7.05
N ILE A 153 -1.16 6.05 -6.23
CA ILE A 153 -2.45 6.72 -6.42
C ILE A 153 -2.56 7.92 -5.47
N VAL A 154 -2.39 9.12 -6.02
CA VAL A 154 -2.43 10.38 -5.25
C VAL A 154 -3.58 11.24 -5.76
N ASN A 155 -4.56 11.53 -4.89
CA ASN A 155 -5.74 12.34 -5.22
C ASN A 155 -6.47 11.89 -6.50
N GLY A 156 -6.69 10.58 -6.67
CA GLY A 156 -7.37 10.03 -7.85
C GLY A 156 -6.48 9.81 -9.08
N GLU A 157 -5.22 10.28 -9.03
CA GLU A 157 -4.28 10.21 -10.15
C GLU A 157 -3.20 9.16 -9.96
N PHE A 158 -2.89 8.45 -11.05
CA PHE A 158 -1.88 7.39 -11.07
C PHE A 158 -0.56 8.02 -11.49
N ILE A 159 0.30 8.28 -10.51
CA ILE A 159 1.61 8.91 -10.71
C ILE A 159 2.65 7.82 -10.81
N LYS A 160 3.37 7.75 -11.94
CA LYS A 160 4.43 6.77 -12.10
C LYS A 160 5.56 7.06 -11.12
N THR A 161 5.86 6.13 -10.22
CA THR A 161 6.87 6.31 -9.18
C THR A 161 8.13 5.50 -9.47
N TYR A 162 8.01 4.34 -10.13
CA TYR A 162 9.16 3.46 -10.31
C TYR A 162 9.08 2.62 -11.60
N ASP A 163 10.14 2.66 -12.40
CA ASP A 163 10.38 1.70 -13.47
C ASP A 163 11.32 0.63 -12.93
N HIS A 164 10.84 -0.62 -12.85
CA HIS A 164 11.64 -1.74 -12.36
C HIS A 164 12.76 -2.07 -13.33
N PRO A 165 13.94 -2.52 -12.90
CA PRO A 165 14.93 -3.01 -13.86
C PRO A 165 14.35 -4.21 -14.61
N VAL A 166 14.30 -4.16 -15.94
CA VAL A 166 13.76 -5.24 -16.78
C VAL A 166 14.80 -5.69 -17.80
N ASP A 167 14.72 -6.96 -18.22
CA ASP A 167 15.53 -7.43 -19.34
C ASP A 167 15.23 -6.66 -20.63
N ALA A 168 16.22 -6.57 -21.52
CA ALA A 168 16.16 -5.74 -22.72
C ALA A 168 14.96 -6.06 -23.64
N GLU A 169 14.46 -7.30 -23.61
CA GLU A 169 13.28 -7.72 -24.37
C GLU A 169 11.96 -7.08 -23.84
N TYR A 170 11.89 -6.78 -22.55
CA TYR A 170 10.71 -6.20 -21.90
C TYR A 170 10.75 -4.67 -21.79
N LEU A 171 11.86 -4.04 -22.17
CA LEU A 171 11.99 -2.58 -22.17
C LEU A 171 10.90 -1.90 -23.01
N SER A 172 10.49 -2.53 -24.11
CA SER A 172 9.39 -2.01 -24.95
C SER A 172 8.05 -1.99 -24.22
N LEU A 173 7.75 -2.99 -23.38
CA LEU A 173 6.54 -3.03 -22.54
C LEU A 173 6.62 -2.01 -21.40
N GLN A 174 7.79 -1.84 -20.78
CA GLN A 174 8.00 -0.81 -19.76
C GLN A 174 7.86 0.61 -20.32
N GLN A 175 8.26 0.84 -21.56
CA GLN A 175 8.20 2.17 -22.18
C GLN A 175 6.86 2.46 -22.87
N ASP A 176 5.97 1.47 -23.00
CA ASP A 176 4.65 1.62 -23.62
C ASP A 176 3.66 2.32 -22.67
N THR A 177 3.92 3.60 -22.43
CA THR A 177 3.06 4.46 -21.60
C THR A 177 1.63 4.54 -22.12
N ALA A 178 1.41 4.40 -23.44
CA ALA A 178 0.05 4.36 -24.00
C ALA A 178 -0.70 3.13 -23.49
N LYS A 179 -0.05 1.96 -23.49
CA LYS A 179 -0.62 0.73 -22.96
C LYS A 179 -0.89 0.79 -21.46
N HIS A 180 0.02 1.39 -20.71
CA HIS A 180 -0.17 1.59 -19.27
C HIS A 180 -1.44 2.41 -19.00
N GLN A 181 -1.61 3.51 -19.73
CA GLN A 181 -2.79 4.36 -19.61
C GLN A 181 -4.07 3.68 -20.08
N GLU A 182 -4.02 2.77 -21.07
CA GLU A 182 -5.19 1.95 -21.44
C GLU A 182 -5.64 1.05 -20.28
N ILE A 183 -4.71 0.38 -19.60
CA ILE A 183 -5.00 -0.50 -18.47
C ILE A 183 -5.54 0.31 -17.28
N ILE A 184 -4.86 1.41 -16.92
CA ILE A 184 -5.29 2.32 -15.85
C ILE A 184 -6.67 2.92 -16.16
N ALA A 185 -6.91 3.36 -17.40
CA ALA A 185 -8.22 3.87 -17.80
C ALA A 185 -9.31 2.81 -17.70
N GLN A 186 -8.99 1.54 -17.98
CA GLN A 186 -9.95 0.45 -17.80
C GLN A 186 -10.22 0.16 -16.32
N PHE A 187 -9.19 0.18 -15.48
CA PHE A 187 -9.30 0.10 -14.02
C PHE A 187 -10.24 1.18 -13.47
N LYS A 188 -10.02 2.45 -13.87
CA LYS A 188 -10.84 3.60 -13.49
C LYS A 188 -12.31 3.51 -13.94
N LYS A 189 -12.67 2.63 -14.89
CA LYS A 189 -14.08 2.39 -15.26
C LYS A 189 -14.78 1.38 -14.37
N ILE A 190 -14.04 0.56 -13.62
CA ILE A 190 -14.60 -0.51 -12.78
C ILE A 190 -14.55 -0.10 -11.32
N VAL A 191 -13.41 0.42 -10.88
CA VAL A 191 -13.17 0.79 -9.49
C VAL A 191 -13.49 2.28 -9.29
N PRO A 192 -14.48 2.63 -8.45
CA PRO A 192 -14.78 4.02 -8.15
C PRO A 192 -13.62 4.68 -7.37
N GLU A 193 -13.35 5.95 -7.66
CA GLU A 193 -12.29 6.74 -7.01
C GLU A 193 -12.42 6.79 -5.46
N ALA A 194 -13.65 6.68 -4.95
CA ALA A 194 -13.93 6.63 -3.51
C ALA A 194 -13.31 5.43 -2.77
N PHE A 195 -12.71 4.46 -3.48
CA PHE A 195 -12.02 3.30 -2.91
C PHE A 195 -10.52 3.28 -3.20
N PHE A 196 -9.97 4.31 -3.84
CA PHE A 196 -8.55 4.34 -4.21
C PHE A 196 -7.63 4.44 -3.00
N ASP A 197 -8.11 4.97 -1.87
CA ASP A 197 -7.38 5.01 -0.60
C ASP A 197 -7.08 3.61 -0.01
N ARG A 198 -7.76 2.56 -0.50
CA ARG A 198 -7.46 1.17 -0.15
C ARG A 198 -6.31 0.57 -0.96
N ILE A 199 -5.80 1.29 -1.97
CA ILE A 199 -4.74 0.82 -2.87
C ILE A 199 -3.55 1.76 -2.75
N ASN A 200 -2.42 1.23 -2.30
CA ASN A 200 -1.18 1.99 -2.14
C ASN A 200 -0.45 2.09 -3.48
N ASN A 201 -0.08 0.94 -4.05
CA ASN A 201 0.61 0.84 -5.33
C ASN A 201 -0.25 0.14 -6.37
N PHE A 202 -0.16 0.64 -7.61
CA PHE A 202 -0.65 -0.05 -8.79
C PHE A 202 0.53 -0.45 -9.66
N THR A 203 0.80 -1.76 -9.77
CA THR A 203 1.97 -2.28 -10.49
C THR A 203 1.55 -3.02 -11.75
N LEU A 204 2.21 -2.70 -12.86
CA LEU A 204 2.17 -3.51 -14.07
C LEU A 204 3.32 -4.51 -14.02
N TYR A 205 3.02 -5.79 -14.25
CA TYR A 205 4.00 -6.88 -14.19
C TYR A 205 3.85 -7.81 -15.41
N LEU A 206 4.79 -8.73 -15.64
CA LEU A 206 4.71 -9.79 -16.64
C LEU A 206 3.95 -10.98 -16.06
N GLY A 207 2.87 -11.40 -16.70
CA GLY A 207 2.15 -12.60 -16.32
C GLY A 207 2.98 -13.86 -16.54
N GLU A 208 2.90 -14.82 -15.62
CA GLU A 208 3.52 -16.14 -15.82
C GLU A 208 2.82 -16.91 -16.96
N LEU A 209 3.59 -17.37 -17.95
CA LEU A 209 3.15 -18.36 -18.94
C LEU A 209 3.30 -19.77 -18.34
N GLY A 210 2.22 -20.31 -17.78
CA GLY A 210 2.21 -21.64 -17.15
C GLY A 210 0.80 -22.15 -16.80
N GLU A 211 0.68 -23.30 -16.12
CA GLU A 211 -0.62 -23.90 -15.75
C GLU A 211 -1.48 -23.02 -14.79
N GLN A 212 -0.92 -21.92 -14.28
CA GLN A 212 -1.56 -20.98 -13.35
C GLN A 212 -1.44 -19.54 -13.86
N ASN A 213 -1.75 -19.29 -15.15
CA ASN A 213 -1.78 -17.95 -15.76
C ASN A 213 -2.35 -16.90 -14.78
N THR A 214 -1.47 -16.14 -14.13
CA THR A 214 -1.85 -15.14 -13.13
C THR A 214 -1.91 -13.80 -13.83
N LEU A 215 -3.10 -13.23 -13.89
CA LEU A 215 -3.42 -12.08 -14.75
C LEU A 215 -3.61 -10.79 -13.95
N GLY A 216 -3.88 -10.94 -12.67
CA GLY A 216 -3.82 -9.92 -11.65
C GLY A 216 -3.55 -10.58 -10.31
N ARG A 217 -3.15 -9.77 -9.34
CA ARG A 217 -3.01 -10.17 -7.94
C ARG A 217 -3.13 -8.96 -7.04
N VAL A 218 -3.62 -9.19 -5.82
CA VAL A 218 -3.54 -8.22 -4.73
C VAL A 218 -2.88 -8.82 -3.50
N PHE A 219 -2.15 -8.00 -2.78
CA PHE A 219 -1.56 -8.35 -1.49
C PHE A 219 -1.46 -7.11 -0.61
N TYR A 220 -1.38 -7.30 0.69
CA TYR A 220 -1.16 -6.18 1.62
C TYR A 220 0.18 -5.51 1.30
N SER A 221 0.18 -4.19 1.25
CA SER A 221 1.41 -3.44 1.06
C SER A 221 2.39 -3.72 2.20
N ILE A 222 3.68 -3.70 1.89
CA ILE A 222 4.73 -4.01 2.87
C ILE A 222 4.60 -3.07 4.07
N ASN A 223 4.57 -3.64 5.27
CA ASN A 223 4.39 -2.93 6.55
C ASN A 223 3.06 -2.17 6.72
N GLN A 224 2.10 -2.33 5.81
CA GLN A 224 0.78 -1.69 5.87
C GLN A 224 -0.31 -2.72 5.59
N ARG A 225 -1.06 -3.10 6.62
CA ARG A 225 -2.08 -4.18 6.53
C ARG A 225 -3.49 -3.66 6.21
N ASN A 226 -3.63 -2.36 6.01
CA ASN A 226 -4.88 -1.65 5.72
C ASN A 226 -5.00 -1.19 4.26
N VAL A 227 -3.92 -1.30 3.47
CA VAL A 227 -3.89 -0.95 2.06
C VAL A 227 -3.23 -2.06 1.25
N PHE A 228 -3.56 -2.10 -0.04
CA PHE A 228 -3.15 -3.17 -0.94
C PHE A 228 -2.24 -2.66 -2.04
N ASP A 229 -1.28 -3.47 -2.43
CA ASP A 229 -0.64 -3.37 -3.73
C ASP A 229 -1.50 -4.16 -4.73
N PHE A 230 -1.86 -3.50 -5.82
CA PHE A 230 -2.75 -4.01 -6.86
C PHE A 230 -1.97 -4.19 -8.15
N GLU A 231 -1.87 -5.42 -8.63
CA GLU A 231 -1.02 -5.73 -9.77
C GLU A 231 -1.79 -6.34 -10.94
N ILE A 232 -1.44 -5.92 -12.16
CA ILE A 232 -2.05 -6.41 -13.42
C ILE A 232 -0.97 -6.81 -14.41
N ALA A 233 -1.15 -7.97 -15.05
CA ALA A 233 -0.23 -8.49 -16.06
C ALA A 233 -0.33 -7.67 -17.36
N ILE A 234 0.70 -6.89 -17.70
CA ILE A 234 0.71 -6.00 -18.87
C ILE A 234 0.72 -6.75 -20.19
N ASP A 235 1.50 -7.83 -20.27
CA ASP A 235 1.71 -8.66 -21.45
C ASP A 235 0.46 -9.49 -21.80
N ASN A 236 -0.33 -9.84 -20.76
CA ASN A 236 -1.55 -10.63 -20.91
C ASN A 236 -2.82 -9.81 -20.86
N ALA A 237 -2.76 -8.51 -20.53
CA ALA A 237 -3.92 -7.62 -20.41
C ALA A 237 -4.89 -7.66 -21.62
N TYR A 238 -4.42 -8.17 -22.78
CA TYR A 238 -5.21 -8.31 -24.02
C TYR A 238 -4.93 -9.61 -24.82
N ALA A 239 -4.28 -10.64 -24.25
CA ALA A 239 -4.01 -11.91 -24.93
C ALA A 239 -5.28 -12.78 -25.03
N VAL A 240 -5.51 -13.68 -26.02
CA VAL A 240 -6.74 -14.54 -26.02
C VAL A 240 -6.54 -15.72 -25.05
N PRO A 241 -7.48 -16.10 -24.15
CA PRO A 241 -8.92 -15.75 -24.05
C PRO A 241 -9.23 -14.47 -23.26
N PHE A 242 -8.20 -13.76 -22.79
CA PHE A 242 -8.23 -12.43 -22.19
C PHE A 242 -8.55 -11.28 -23.20
N ASN A 243 -8.81 -11.59 -24.47
CA ASN A 243 -8.88 -10.62 -25.58
C ASN A 243 -10.29 -10.14 -25.91
N ASN A 244 -11.00 -9.74 -24.89
CA ASN A 244 -12.09 -8.78 -24.99
C ASN A 244 -12.05 -7.98 -23.69
N GLU A 245 -12.57 -6.75 -23.70
CA GLU A 245 -12.71 -5.93 -22.49
C GLU A 245 -13.22 -6.76 -21.29
N LEU A 246 -14.02 -7.79 -21.55
CA LEU A 246 -14.47 -8.80 -20.60
C LEU A 246 -13.37 -9.45 -19.74
N GLY A 247 -12.20 -9.80 -20.29
CA GLY A 247 -11.13 -10.52 -19.59
C GLY A 247 -10.37 -9.64 -18.59
N LEU A 248 -9.95 -8.45 -19.04
CA LEU A 248 -9.36 -7.45 -18.16
C LEU A 248 -10.38 -6.96 -17.11
N ASN A 249 -11.64 -6.77 -17.51
CA ASN A 249 -12.70 -6.40 -16.56
C ASN A 249 -12.90 -7.45 -15.47
N TYR A 250 -12.90 -8.73 -15.86
CA TYR A 250 -13.02 -9.85 -14.94
C TYR A 250 -11.92 -9.80 -13.89
N THR A 251 -10.68 -9.66 -14.34
CA THR A 251 -9.51 -9.63 -13.47
C THR A 251 -9.56 -8.44 -12.52
N ILE A 252 -9.81 -7.23 -13.03
CA ILE A 252 -9.91 -6.03 -12.20
C ILE A 252 -11.02 -6.18 -11.15
N ALA A 253 -12.21 -6.65 -11.56
CA ALA A 253 -13.33 -6.82 -10.64
C ALA A 253 -13.09 -7.94 -9.62
N HIS A 254 -12.41 -9.03 -10.01
CA HIS A 254 -12.02 -10.13 -9.14
C HIS A 254 -11.04 -9.65 -8.07
N GLU A 255 -9.91 -9.07 -8.49
CA GLU A 255 -8.86 -8.58 -7.60
C GLU A 255 -9.39 -7.47 -6.68
N PHE A 256 -10.25 -6.59 -7.19
CA PHE A 256 -10.88 -5.58 -6.35
C PHE A 256 -11.89 -6.16 -5.35
N GLY A 257 -12.49 -7.32 -5.67
CA GLY A 257 -13.28 -8.09 -4.71
C GLY A 257 -12.45 -8.51 -3.50
N HIS A 258 -11.19 -8.90 -3.69
CA HIS A 258 -10.26 -9.17 -2.59
C HIS A 258 -9.95 -7.92 -1.77
N VAL A 259 -9.69 -6.77 -2.40
CA VAL A 259 -9.48 -5.49 -1.68
C VAL A 259 -10.64 -5.19 -0.73
N LEU A 260 -11.88 -5.34 -1.19
CA LEU A 260 -13.06 -5.04 -0.35
C LEU A 260 -13.34 -6.09 0.73
N THR A 261 -12.93 -7.34 0.53
CA THR A 261 -13.30 -8.47 1.41
C THR A 261 -12.20 -8.89 2.37
N LEU A 262 -10.97 -8.36 2.19
CA LEU A 262 -9.81 -8.71 2.99
C LEU A 262 -9.18 -7.50 3.72
N ASP A 263 -9.69 -6.28 3.56
CA ASP A 263 -9.10 -5.11 4.25
C ASP A 263 -9.21 -5.16 5.79
N ASP A 264 -8.63 -4.16 6.46
CA ASP A 264 -8.59 -4.06 7.92
C ASP A 264 -9.95 -3.75 8.57
N THR A 265 -10.97 -3.43 7.78
CA THR A 265 -12.38 -3.37 8.21
C THR A 265 -13.02 -4.75 8.22
N GLN A 266 -12.44 -5.74 7.52
CA GLN A 266 -12.94 -7.10 7.41
C GLN A 266 -12.24 -8.08 8.35
N ALA A 267 -10.94 -7.89 8.59
CA ALA A 267 -10.14 -8.80 9.39
C ALA A 267 -9.28 -8.10 10.44
N SER A 268 -8.97 -8.84 11.50
CA SER A 268 -8.13 -8.36 12.58
C SER A 268 -6.70 -8.10 12.11
N THR A 269 -6.11 -7.02 12.60
CA THR A 269 -4.68 -6.72 12.42
C THR A 269 -3.83 -7.24 13.59
N THR A 270 -4.44 -7.97 14.54
CA THR A 270 -3.78 -8.41 15.78
C THR A 270 -4.01 -9.89 16.15
N ILE A 271 -4.96 -10.57 15.52
CA ILE A 271 -5.30 -11.98 15.82
C ILE A 271 -4.85 -12.87 14.66
N PHE A 272 -3.65 -13.46 14.80
CA PHE A 272 -3.03 -14.32 13.80
C PHE A 272 -2.95 -15.81 14.19
N ASP A 273 -3.41 -16.14 15.39
CA ASP A 273 -3.52 -17.52 15.86
C ASP A 273 -4.97 -17.98 15.71
N GLU A 274 -5.17 -19.06 14.95
CA GLU A 274 -6.49 -19.66 14.71
C GLU A 274 -7.19 -20.05 16.01
N ASN A 275 -6.44 -20.45 17.05
CA ASN A 275 -7.02 -20.82 18.35
C ASN A 275 -7.67 -19.64 19.08
N ASN A 276 -7.33 -18.41 18.69
CA ASN A 276 -7.89 -17.19 19.24
C ASN A 276 -8.95 -16.57 18.30
N CYS A 277 -9.42 -17.32 17.30
CA CYS A 277 -10.42 -16.86 16.34
C CYS A 277 -11.74 -17.63 16.48
N ASP A 278 -12.81 -16.91 16.81
CA ASP A 278 -14.17 -17.47 16.89
C ASP A 278 -14.90 -17.50 15.54
N ASN A 279 -14.35 -16.85 14.52
CA ASN A 279 -14.95 -16.66 13.19
C ASN A 279 -14.12 -17.37 12.11
N PHE A 280 -14.41 -17.11 10.84
CA PHE A 280 -13.59 -17.57 9.74
C PHE A 280 -12.12 -17.10 9.91
N PHE A 281 -11.19 -18.04 9.83
CA PHE A 281 -9.76 -17.78 9.93
C PHE A 281 -9.08 -18.06 8.59
N PHE A 282 -8.32 -17.07 8.10
CA PHE A 282 -7.48 -17.22 6.92
C PHE A 282 -6.23 -16.35 7.07
N GLY A 283 -5.21 -16.89 7.76
CA GLY A 283 -3.99 -16.14 8.14
C GLY A 283 -4.22 -15.06 9.21
N THR A 284 -5.44 -14.57 9.32
CA THR A 284 -5.95 -13.70 10.38
C THR A 284 -7.42 -14.02 10.66
N CYS A 285 -7.91 -13.60 11.82
CA CYS A 285 -9.31 -13.74 12.20
C CYS A 285 -10.20 -12.67 11.58
N PHE A 286 -11.26 -13.09 10.90
CA PHE A 286 -12.25 -12.17 10.33
C PHE A 286 -13.28 -11.72 11.38
N TYR A 287 -13.77 -10.48 11.25
CA TYR A 287 -14.83 -10.00 12.14
C TYR A 287 -16.14 -10.74 11.85
N SER A 288 -17.01 -10.84 12.86
CA SER A 288 -18.24 -11.64 12.77
C SER A 288 -19.19 -11.14 11.68
N ASP A 289 -19.20 -9.83 11.43
CA ASP A 289 -20.03 -9.13 10.45
C ASP A 289 -19.28 -8.79 9.15
N SER A 290 -18.02 -9.21 9.02
CA SER A 290 -17.27 -9.07 7.76
C SER A 290 -17.94 -9.82 6.61
N TYR A 291 -17.80 -9.28 5.40
CA TYR A 291 -18.37 -9.84 4.18
C TYR A 291 -17.97 -11.31 4.00
N LEU A 292 -16.67 -11.61 4.16
CA LEU A 292 -16.15 -12.97 3.98
C LEU A 292 -16.63 -13.92 5.08
N ASN A 293 -16.67 -13.51 6.35
CA ASN A 293 -17.19 -14.39 7.40
C ASN A 293 -18.68 -14.69 7.19
N VAL A 294 -19.51 -13.67 6.95
CA VAL A 294 -20.94 -13.87 6.69
C VAL A 294 -21.16 -14.79 5.48
N PHE A 295 -20.39 -14.60 4.41
CA PHE A 295 -20.43 -15.45 3.22
C PHE A 295 -20.01 -16.90 3.54
N TYR A 296 -18.92 -17.08 4.28
CA TYR A 296 -18.43 -18.39 4.71
C TYR A 296 -19.46 -19.15 5.57
N GLN A 297 -20.04 -18.49 6.58
CA GLN A 297 -21.03 -19.09 7.47
C GLN A 297 -22.28 -19.54 6.69
N ASN A 298 -22.74 -18.74 5.73
CA ASN A 298 -23.96 -19.03 4.99
C ASN A 298 -23.77 -20.09 3.89
N TYR A 299 -22.60 -20.12 3.24
CA TYR A 299 -22.43 -20.89 2.00
C TYR A 299 -21.35 -21.97 2.03
N TRP A 300 -20.40 -21.88 2.95
CA TRP A 300 -19.31 -22.86 3.10
C TRP A 300 -19.55 -23.81 4.25
N VAL A 301 -19.90 -23.31 5.45
CA VAL A 301 -20.15 -24.16 6.63
C VAL A 301 -21.10 -25.33 6.36
N PRO A 302 -22.23 -25.16 5.65
CA PRO A 302 -23.14 -26.27 5.34
C PRO A 302 -22.52 -27.38 4.48
N ILE A 303 -21.46 -27.07 3.70
CA ILE A 303 -20.85 -27.99 2.74
C ILE A 303 -19.47 -28.51 3.18
N LEU A 304 -18.88 -28.00 4.26
CA LEU A 304 -17.49 -28.30 4.65
C LEU A 304 -17.21 -29.80 4.76
N THR A 305 -18.14 -30.58 5.33
CA THR A 305 -17.94 -32.02 5.47
C THR A 305 -17.81 -32.71 4.11
N ASP A 306 -18.74 -32.41 3.18
CA ASP A 306 -18.72 -33.00 1.84
C ASP A 306 -17.56 -32.47 1.00
N TYR A 307 -17.23 -31.19 1.15
CA TYR A 307 -16.10 -30.54 0.50
C TYR A 307 -14.76 -31.16 0.92
N ASN A 308 -14.53 -31.30 2.22
CA ASN A 308 -13.30 -31.88 2.78
C ASN A 308 -13.14 -33.38 2.47
N ASN A 309 -14.25 -34.07 2.17
CA ASN A 309 -14.24 -35.46 1.71
C ASN A 309 -13.96 -35.60 0.21
N SER A 310 -13.96 -34.49 -0.56
CA SER A 310 -13.61 -34.51 -1.97
C SER A 310 -12.10 -34.63 -2.18
N ILE A 311 -11.71 -35.25 -3.29
CA ILE A 311 -10.29 -35.41 -3.67
C ILE A 311 -9.63 -34.07 -3.98
N ASN A 312 -10.38 -33.16 -4.62
CA ASN A 312 -9.96 -31.79 -4.91
C ASN A 312 -11.19 -30.94 -5.24
N TYR A 313 -11.00 -29.62 -5.28
CA TYR A 313 -12.08 -28.67 -5.53
C TYR A 313 -12.70 -28.84 -6.93
N ARG A 314 -11.90 -29.16 -7.97
CA ARG A 314 -12.40 -29.38 -9.34
C ARG A 314 -13.41 -30.52 -9.39
N ARG A 315 -13.12 -31.62 -8.70
CA ARG A 315 -14.03 -32.78 -8.58
C ARG A 315 -15.27 -32.45 -7.77
N TYR A 316 -15.13 -31.63 -6.72
CA TYR A 316 -16.26 -31.17 -5.93
C TYR A 316 -17.20 -30.29 -6.76
N TYR A 317 -16.65 -29.31 -7.49
CA TYR A 317 -17.38 -28.47 -8.43
C TYR A 317 -18.07 -29.29 -9.51
N ALA A 318 -17.37 -30.24 -10.13
CA ALA A 318 -17.95 -31.10 -11.17
C ALA A 318 -19.16 -31.92 -10.68
N ALA A 319 -19.20 -32.27 -9.39
CA ALA A 319 -20.33 -32.93 -8.76
C ALA A 319 -21.43 -31.96 -8.28
N ASN A 320 -21.08 -30.71 -7.99
CA ASN A 320 -21.96 -29.68 -7.42
C ASN A 320 -21.90 -28.35 -8.21
N PRO A 321 -22.18 -28.34 -9.54
CA PRO A 321 -21.94 -27.17 -10.39
C PRO A 321 -22.86 -25.97 -10.10
N THR A 322 -23.93 -26.17 -9.33
CA THR A 322 -24.87 -25.13 -8.90
C THR A 322 -24.46 -24.47 -7.57
N GLN A 323 -23.40 -24.98 -6.92
CA GLN A 323 -22.88 -24.45 -5.65
C GLN A 323 -22.00 -23.21 -5.84
N PHE A 324 -21.35 -23.08 -7.01
CA PHE A 324 -20.34 -22.06 -7.28
C PHE A 324 -20.58 -21.36 -8.61
N VAL A 325 -20.18 -20.10 -8.69
CA VAL A 325 -20.33 -19.29 -9.91
C VAL A 325 -19.36 -19.72 -11.02
N SER A 326 -18.21 -20.27 -10.65
CA SER A 326 -17.15 -20.81 -11.51
C SER A 326 -16.49 -22.04 -10.86
N GLU A 327 -15.66 -22.77 -11.61
CA GLU A 327 -14.81 -23.82 -11.02
C GLU A 327 -13.79 -23.22 -10.03
N TYR A 328 -13.23 -22.06 -10.35
CA TYR A 328 -12.22 -21.39 -9.54
C TYR A 328 -12.77 -20.90 -8.20
N ALA A 329 -14.03 -20.46 -8.16
CA ALA A 329 -14.75 -20.15 -6.93
C ALA A 329 -14.82 -21.33 -5.96
N ALA A 330 -14.74 -22.59 -6.43
CA ALA A 330 -14.72 -23.75 -5.55
C ALA A 330 -13.36 -23.97 -4.85
N SER A 331 -12.30 -23.26 -5.25
CA SER A 331 -10.95 -23.46 -4.72
C SER A 331 -10.83 -23.16 -3.23
N GLN A 332 -11.44 -22.06 -2.77
CA GLN A 332 -11.47 -21.65 -1.35
C GLN A 332 -12.47 -20.51 -1.11
N PRO A 333 -12.87 -20.23 0.15
CA PRO A 333 -13.84 -19.19 0.46
C PRO A 333 -13.47 -17.78 -0.01
N THR A 334 -12.18 -17.41 0.03
CA THR A 334 -11.72 -16.08 -0.43
C THR A 334 -11.92 -15.91 -1.93
N GLU A 335 -11.61 -16.94 -2.74
CA GLU A 335 -11.83 -16.88 -4.18
C GLU A 335 -13.32 -16.93 -4.54
N ASP A 336 -14.11 -17.70 -3.78
CA ASP A 336 -15.55 -17.80 -4.02
C ASP A 336 -16.26 -16.44 -3.87
N ILE A 337 -15.93 -15.68 -2.81
CA ILE A 337 -16.55 -14.36 -2.62
C ILE A 337 -16.06 -13.36 -3.69
N ALA A 338 -14.78 -13.38 -4.06
CA ALA A 338 -14.23 -12.51 -5.11
C ALA A 338 -14.82 -12.81 -6.48
N GLU A 339 -14.93 -14.09 -6.85
CA GLU A 339 -15.60 -14.54 -8.08
C GLU A 339 -17.10 -14.21 -8.07
N THR A 340 -17.76 -14.38 -6.93
CA THR A 340 -19.18 -14.02 -6.79
C THR A 340 -19.38 -12.51 -6.93
N PHE A 341 -18.49 -11.72 -6.34
CA PHE A 341 -18.49 -10.25 -6.47
C PHE A 341 -18.23 -9.81 -7.91
N MET A 342 -17.22 -10.38 -8.58
CA MET A 342 -16.96 -10.10 -10.00
C MET A 342 -18.19 -10.42 -10.86
N MET A 343 -18.84 -11.56 -10.64
CA MET A 343 -20.08 -11.92 -11.33
C MET A 343 -21.22 -10.94 -11.02
N TYR A 344 -21.31 -10.46 -9.79
CA TYR A 344 -22.28 -9.44 -9.41
C TYR A 344 -22.08 -8.13 -10.17
N VAL A 345 -20.84 -7.64 -10.22
CA VAL A 345 -20.47 -6.36 -10.83
C VAL A 345 -20.61 -6.39 -12.35
N LEU A 346 -20.16 -7.47 -13.00
CA LEU A 346 -20.04 -7.54 -14.46
C LEU A 346 -21.25 -8.18 -15.16
N ASN A 347 -22.32 -8.52 -14.44
CA ASN A 347 -23.54 -9.06 -15.04
C ASN A 347 -24.61 -7.98 -15.23
N SER A 348 -25.11 -7.88 -16.46
CA SER A 348 -26.15 -6.91 -16.85
C SER A 348 -27.55 -7.27 -16.35
N VAL A 349 -27.76 -8.55 -15.97
CA VAL A 349 -29.06 -9.06 -15.52
C VAL A 349 -29.05 -9.34 -14.03
N ASN A 350 -30.22 -9.18 -13.40
CA ASN A 350 -30.45 -9.69 -12.06
C ASN A 350 -30.55 -11.21 -12.10
N PHE A 351 -29.94 -11.87 -11.13
CA PHE A 351 -29.95 -13.33 -11.05
C PHE A 351 -31.29 -13.79 -10.47
N THR A 352 -32.13 -14.39 -11.31
CA THR A 352 -33.48 -14.84 -10.94
C THR A 352 -33.56 -16.35 -10.69
N GLY A 353 -32.43 -17.05 -10.78
CA GLY A 353 -32.37 -18.48 -10.51
C GLY A 353 -32.46 -18.81 -9.02
N THR A 354 -32.56 -20.11 -8.71
CA THR A 354 -32.76 -20.63 -7.35
C THR A 354 -31.56 -21.40 -6.81
N THR A 355 -30.47 -21.49 -7.58
CA THR A 355 -29.27 -22.22 -7.16
C THR A 355 -28.52 -21.51 -6.04
N VAL A 356 -27.61 -22.21 -5.37
CA VAL A 356 -26.77 -21.59 -4.34
C VAL A 356 -25.86 -20.53 -4.96
N ALA A 357 -25.36 -20.73 -6.19
CA ALA A 357 -24.64 -19.70 -6.94
C ALA A 357 -25.50 -18.45 -7.19
N ASP A 358 -26.78 -18.60 -7.55
CA ASP A 358 -27.70 -17.44 -7.68
C ASP A 358 -27.89 -16.72 -6.34
N GLN A 359 -28.06 -17.47 -5.24
CA GLN A 359 -28.23 -16.92 -3.90
C GLN A 359 -27.00 -16.14 -3.45
N LYS A 360 -25.79 -16.68 -3.68
CA LYS A 360 -24.52 -16.01 -3.40
C LYS A 360 -24.44 -14.67 -4.13
N VAL A 361 -24.69 -14.64 -5.44
CA VAL A 361 -24.61 -13.38 -6.19
C VAL A 361 -25.70 -12.39 -5.78
N ASN A 362 -26.92 -12.86 -5.49
CA ASN A 362 -27.98 -12.00 -5.00
C ASN A 362 -27.70 -11.40 -3.62
N SER A 363 -26.97 -12.14 -2.75
CA SER A 363 -26.58 -11.66 -1.42
C SER A 363 -25.68 -10.42 -1.46
N MET A 364 -24.98 -10.19 -2.57
CA MET A 364 -24.14 -9.00 -2.76
C MET A 364 -24.93 -7.68 -2.72
N ASN A 365 -26.24 -7.72 -2.99
CA ASN A 365 -27.12 -6.56 -2.84
C ASN A 365 -27.32 -6.12 -1.38
N ASN A 366 -26.89 -6.90 -0.40
CA ASN A 366 -26.99 -6.54 1.01
C ASN A 366 -25.92 -5.53 1.45
N TYR A 367 -24.90 -5.29 0.61
CA TYR A 367 -23.74 -4.47 0.96
C TYR A 367 -23.68 -3.20 0.10
N THR A 368 -23.57 -2.03 0.74
CA THR A 368 -23.59 -0.73 0.05
C THR A 368 -22.35 -0.52 -0.81
N ASP A 369 -21.17 -0.96 -0.34
CA ASP A 369 -19.92 -0.88 -1.11
C ASP A 369 -20.06 -1.64 -2.43
N PHE A 370 -20.58 -2.87 -2.39
CA PHE A 370 -20.73 -3.69 -3.60
C PHE A 370 -21.74 -3.08 -4.58
N GLN A 371 -22.87 -2.57 -4.08
CA GLN A 371 -23.86 -1.86 -4.91
C GLN A 371 -23.26 -0.61 -5.57
N THR A 372 -22.42 0.13 -4.85
CA THR A 372 -21.73 1.32 -5.36
C THR A 372 -20.82 0.95 -6.53
N VAL A 373 -20.00 -0.09 -6.35
CA VAL A 373 -19.07 -0.56 -7.39
C VAL A 373 -19.83 -1.10 -8.61
N ARG A 374 -20.87 -1.91 -8.39
CA ARG A 374 -21.70 -2.42 -9.50
C ARG A 374 -22.35 -1.28 -10.29
N THR A 375 -22.95 -0.31 -9.60
CA THR A 375 -23.62 0.82 -10.25
C THR A 375 -22.63 1.66 -11.05
N PHE A 376 -21.46 1.93 -10.46
CA PHE A 376 -20.38 2.65 -11.14
C PHE A 376 -19.87 1.90 -12.36
N ALA A 377 -19.49 0.63 -12.22
CA ALA A 377 -18.94 -0.17 -13.31
C ALA A 377 -19.94 -0.30 -14.46
N THR A 378 -21.20 -0.66 -14.19
CA THR A 378 -22.25 -0.82 -15.21
C THR A 378 -22.60 0.49 -15.94
N THR A 379 -22.28 1.65 -15.37
CA THR A 379 -22.43 2.96 -16.03
C THR A 379 -21.23 3.33 -16.89
N ASN A 380 -20.03 2.86 -16.54
CA ASN A 380 -18.76 3.29 -17.14
C ASN A 380 -18.15 2.29 -18.13
N ILE A 381 -18.58 1.02 -18.13
CA ILE A 381 -18.18 0.03 -19.14
C ILE A 381 -19.27 -0.18 -20.20
N PRO A 382 -18.91 -0.48 -21.46
CA PRO A 382 -19.90 -0.77 -22.50
C PRO A 382 -20.80 -1.96 -22.15
N ASN A 383 -22.09 -1.90 -22.50
CA ASN A 383 -23.02 -3.02 -22.31
C ASN A 383 -22.55 -4.32 -22.99
N SER A 384 -21.80 -4.24 -24.09
CA SER A 384 -21.19 -5.40 -24.76
C SER A 384 -20.16 -6.15 -23.91
N SER A 385 -19.66 -5.48 -22.88
CA SER A 385 -18.62 -5.97 -21.96
C SER A 385 -19.24 -6.45 -20.64
N LEU A 386 -20.57 -6.41 -20.52
CA LEU A 386 -21.34 -7.06 -19.47
C LEU A 386 -21.79 -8.45 -19.91
N ARG A 387 -21.90 -9.36 -18.95
CA ARG A 387 -22.41 -10.71 -19.18
C ARG A 387 -23.93 -10.76 -19.05
N SER A 388 -24.49 -11.88 -19.52
CA SER A 388 -25.85 -12.36 -19.23
C SER A 388 -25.77 -13.85 -18.91
N VAL A 389 -25.26 -14.18 -17.72
CA VAL A 389 -25.04 -15.57 -17.27
C VAL A 389 -26.21 -16.04 -16.41
N SER A 390 -26.67 -17.28 -16.63
CA SER A 390 -27.54 -18.03 -15.72
C SER A 390 -26.77 -19.19 -15.07
N PHE A 391 -27.16 -19.57 -13.85
CA PHE A 391 -26.53 -20.64 -13.08
C PHE A 391 -27.32 -21.97 -13.14
N ASP A 392 -27.78 -22.38 -14.32
CA ASP A 392 -28.73 -23.50 -14.52
C ASP A 392 -28.15 -24.92 -14.39
N GLY A 393 -26.88 -25.06 -13.98
CA GLY A 393 -26.20 -26.35 -13.86
C GLY A 393 -25.48 -26.83 -15.12
N SER A 394 -25.47 -26.06 -16.21
CA SER A 394 -24.55 -26.28 -17.33
C SER A 394 -23.09 -26.08 -16.88
N LYS A 395 -22.19 -27.00 -17.26
CA LYS A 395 -20.76 -26.92 -16.93
C LYS A 395 -20.16 -25.69 -17.62
N ARG A 396 -19.67 -24.73 -16.83
CA ARG A 396 -18.93 -23.56 -17.32
C ARG A 396 -17.43 -23.85 -17.36
N GLY A 397 -16.77 -23.39 -18.43
CA GLY A 397 -15.33 -23.58 -18.65
C GLY A 397 -14.45 -22.86 -17.63
N GLU A 398 -13.18 -23.26 -17.62
CA GLU A 398 -12.12 -22.77 -16.72
C GLU A 398 -11.88 -21.26 -16.87
N PHE A 399 -11.85 -20.54 -15.75
CA PHE A 399 -11.20 -19.24 -15.61
C PHE A 399 -10.31 -19.35 -14.38
N SER A 400 -8.98 -19.30 -14.54
CA SER A 400 -8.05 -19.19 -13.42
C SER A 400 -7.55 -17.75 -13.34
N CYS A 401 -7.68 -17.12 -12.18
CA CYS A 401 -6.83 -15.99 -11.76
C CYS A 401 -5.99 -16.53 -10.59
N GLY A 402 -4.84 -15.92 -10.27
CA GLY A 402 -3.91 -16.47 -9.30
C GLY A 402 -3.82 -15.59 -8.06
N THR A 403 -4.19 -16.10 -6.89
CA THR A 403 -3.90 -15.44 -5.61
C THR A 403 -2.68 -16.06 -4.93
N ARG A 404 -1.70 -15.21 -4.57
CA ARG A 404 -0.56 -15.59 -3.74
C ARG A 404 -0.61 -14.81 -2.44
N LEU A 405 -1.52 -15.20 -1.55
CA LEU A 405 -1.47 -14.73 -0.17
C LEU A 405 -0.29 -15.44 0.50
N HIS A 406 0.82 -14.71 0.68
CA HIS A 406 1.98 -15.19 1.41
C HIS A 406 1.53 -15.69 2.78
N LYS A 407 1.56 -17.01 2.97
CA LYS A 407 1.60 -17.59 4.32
C LYS A 407 2.92 -17.12 4.92
N HIS A 408 2.85 -16.19 5.87
CA HIS A 408 3.97 -15.90 6.76
C HIS A 408 4.35 -17.14 7.54
#